data_AF-A0A948TXS1-F1
#
_entry.id   AF-A0A948TXS1-F1
#
_cell.length_a   1.000
_cell.length_b   1.000
_cell.length_c   1.000
_cell.angle_alpha   90.00
_cell.angle_beta   90.00
_cell.angle_gamma   90.00
#
_symmetry.space_group_name_H-M   'P 1'
#
loop_
_entity.id
_entity.type
_entity.pdbx_description
1 polymer ?
#
loop_
_entity_poly.entity_id
_entity_poly.type
_entity_poly.pdbx_seq_one_letter_code
_entity_poly.pdbx_strand_id
1 'polypeptide(L)' 'MQWNSVSEFFAMGGYAFYVWGSFGATAAVMLLEMLHVRRQRQEMRRSLRNELLSEGASS' A
#
# COMPACT_ATOMS: atom_id res chain seq x y z
N MET A 1 -24.05 25.37 19.10
CA MET A 1 -22.81 24.61 19.35
C MET A 1 -23.06 23.12 19.10
N GLN A 2 -23.24 22.71 17.85
CA GLN A 2 -23.35 21.29 17.47
C GLN A 2 -22.97 21.17 15.99
N TRP A 3 -21.66 21.12 15.72
CA TRP A 3 -21.14 20.63 14.46
C TRP A 3 -21.40 19.11 14.41
N ASN A 4 -22.61 18.71 14.03
CA ASN A 4 -23.07 17.33 14.05
C ASN A 4 -22.90 16.61 12.70
N SER A 5 -22.15 17.20 11.79
CA SER A 5 -22.47 17.00 10.38
C SER A 5 -21.27 16.62 9.54
N VAL A 6 -20.72 15.45 9.84
CA VAL A 6 -20.05 14.64 8.80
C VAL A 6 -20.99 14.52 7.59
N SER A 7 -22.29 14.41 7.84
CA SER A 7 -23.39 14.50 6.87
C SER A 7 -23.46 15.81 6.08
N GLU A 8 -23.19 17.00 6.65
CA GLU A 8 -23.13 18.27 5.89
C GLU A 8 -21.85 18.37 5.03
N PHE A 9 -20.75 17.77 5.50
CA PHE A 9 -19.51 17.63 4.72
C PHE A 9 -19.72 16.76 3.47
N PHE A 10 -20.46 15.66 3.59
CA PHE A 10 -20.87 14.85 2.44
C PHE A 10 -21.98 15.52 1.60
N ALA A 11 -22.87 16.29 2.22
CA ALA A 11 -23.97 16.98 1.54
C ALA A 11 -23.56 18.24 0.76
N MET A 12 -22.34 18.79 0.95
CA MET A 12 -21.74 19.80 0.05
C MET A 12 -21.34 19.23 -1.34
N GLY A 13 -21.75 18.00 -1.65
CA GLY A 13 -22.03 17.53 -3.02
C GLY A 13 -20.85 17.22 -3.94
N GLY A 14 -19.64 17.71 -3.64
CA GLY A 14 -18.48 17.50 -4.52
C GLY A 14 -17.10 17.54 -3.86
N TYR A 15 -16.92 18.32 -2.80
CA TYR A 15 -15.60 18.49 -2.17
C TYR A 15 -15.13 17.29 -1.36
N ALA A 16 -16.03 16.60 -0.66
CA ALA A 16 -15.67 15.44 0.14
C ALA A 16 -15.06 14.31 -0.71
N PHE A 17 -15.63 14.06 -1.91
CA PHE A 17 -15.06 13.09 -2.85
C PHE A 17 -13.66 13.48 -3.34
N TYR A 18 -13.39 14.78 -3.50
CA TYR A 18 -12.06 15.26 -3.91
C TYR A 18 -11.01 15.08 -2.81
N VAL A 19 -11.38 15.37 -1.56
CA VAL A 19 -10.48 15.21 -0.39
C VAL A 19 -10.22 13.73 -0.13
N TRP A 20 -11.27 12.91 -0.06
CA TRP A 20 -11.14 11.47 0.11
C TRP A 20 -10.48 10.79 -1.09
N GLY A 21 -10.70 11.30 -2.30
CA GLY A 21 -10.01 10.84 -3.51
C GLY A 21 -8.52 11.15 -3.48
N SER A 22 -8.12 12.35 -3.05
CA SER A 22 -6.70 12.74 -2.94
C SER A 22 -5.99 11.99 -1.82
N PHE A 23 -6.63 11.84 -0.66
CA PHE A 23 -6.12 11.01 0.45
C PHE A 23 -6.05 9.52 0.06
N GLY A 24 -7.08 9.01 -0.62
CA GLY A 24 -7.13 7.65 -1.14
C GLY A 24 -6.06 7.40 -2.20
N ALA A 25 -5.85 8.33 -3.13
CA ALA A 25 -4.79 8.25 -4.13
C ALA A 25 -3.40 8.26 -3.48
N THR A 26 -3.18 9.13 -2.50
CA THR A 26 -1.91 9.17 -1.75
C THR A 26 -1.68 7.87 -0.97
N ALA A 27 -2.71 7.36 -0.29
CA ALA A 27 -2.65 6.07 0.39
C ALA A 27 -2.43 4.90 -0.58
N ALA A 28 -3.04 4.94 -1.77
CA ALA A 28 -2.86 3.93 -2.80
C ALA A 28 -1.42 3.91 -3.32
N VAL A 29 -0.82 5.08 -3.59
CA VAL A 29 0.60 5.17 -3.99
C VAL A 29 1.51 4.64 -2.88
N MET A 30 1.27 5.02 -1.62
CA MET A 30 2.03 4.47 -0.48
C MET A 30 1.90 2.95 -0.37
N LEU A 31 0.69 2.40 -0.56
CA LEU A 31 0.45 0.96 -0.54
C LEU A 31 1.14 0.25 -1.70
N LEU A 32 1.11 0.84 -2.90
CA LEU A 32 1.80 0.28 -4.07
C LEU A 32 3.31 0.19 -3.84
N GLU A 33 3.93 1.27 -3.38
CA GLU A 33 5.35 1.29 -3.00
C GLU A 33 5.65 0.24 -1.92
N MET A 34 4.83 0.18 -0.86
CA MET A 34 4.95 -0.81 0.21
C MET A 34 4.85 -2.24 -0.31
N LEU A 35 3.91 -2.52 -1.23
CA LEU A 35 3.77 -3.83 -1.86
C LEU A 35 4.98 -4.17 -2.73
N HIS A 36 5.51 -3.19 -3.47
CA HIS A 36 6.67 -3.37 -4.32
C HIS A 36 7.93 -3.70 -3.50
N VAL A 37 8.16 -2.97 -2.41
CA VAL A 37 9.26 -3.23 -1.46
C VAL A 37 9.09 -4.59 -0.78
N ARG A 38 7.86 -4.97 -0.40
CA ARG A 38 7.59 -6.29 0.18
C ARG A 38 7.85 -7.42 -0.81
N ARG A 39 7.51 -7.23 -2.09
CA ARG A 39 7.81 -8.18 -3.17
C ARG A 39 9.31 -8.35 -3.37
N GLN A 40 10.07 -7.26 -3.49
CA GLN A 40 11.53 -7.33 -3.59
C GLN A 40 12.17 -8.03 -2.38
N ARG A 41 11.68 -7.77 -1.16
CA ARG A 41 12.14 -8.48 0.04
C ARG A 41 11.86 -9.98 0.00
N GLN A 42 10.74 -10.41 -0.60
CA GLN A 42 10.44 -11.83 -0.77
C GLN A 42 11.33 -12.47 -1.84
N GLU A 43 11.63 -11.77 -2.93
CA GLU A 43 12.52 -12.24 -3.99
C GLU A 43 13.95 -12.40 -3.49
N MET A 44 14.48 -11.42 -2.74
CA MET A 44 15.82 -11.50 -2.13
C MET A 44 15.93 -12.64 -1.11
N ARG A 45 14.86 -12.98 -0.40
CA ARG A 45 14.83 -14.17 0.46
C ARG A 45 14.78 -15.48 -0.33
N ARG A 46 14.16 -15.46 -1.50
CA ARG A 46 14.07 -16.65 -2.38
C ARG A 46 15.40 -16.94 -3.05
N SER A 47 16.17 -15.93 -3.46
CA SER A 47 17.49 -16.13 -4.05
C SER A 47 18.45 -16.80 -3.07
N LEU A 48 18.51 -16.34 -1.81
CA LEU A 48 19.36 -16.97 -0.78
C LEU A 48 19.02 -18.45 -0.55
N ARG A 49 17.73 -18.81 -0.56
CA ARG A 49 17.32 -20.21 -0.39
C ARG A 49 17.69 -21.08 -1.59
N ASN A 50 17.60 -20.54 -2.80
CA ASN A 50 17.99 -21.27 -4.00
C ASN A 50 19.50 -21.48 -4.07
N GLU A 51 20.29 -20.51 -3.61
CA GLU A 51 21.75 -20.59 -3.58
C GLU A 51 22.23 -21.71 -2.64
N LEU A 52 21.64 -21.80 -1.44
CA LEU A 52 21.90 -22.90 -0.50
C LEU A 52 21.49 -24.28 -1.03
N LEU A 53 20.41 -24.36 -1.81
CA LEU A 53 19.98 -25.60 -2.46
C LEU A 53 20.91 -25.99 -3.62
N SER A 54 21.43 -25.02 -4.38
CA SER A 54 22.41 -25.29 -5.45
C SER A 54 23.78 -25.70 -4.91
N GLU A 55 24.22 -25.13 -3.79
CA GLU A 55 25.49 -25.50 -3.15
C GLU A 55 25.42 -26.92 -2.56
N GLY A 56 24.34 -27.27 -1.87
CA GLY A 56 24.12 -28.60 -1.31
C GLY A 56 23.87 -29.71 -2.34
N ALA A 57 23.46 -29.38 -3.56
CA ALA A 57 23.29 -30.35 -4.66
C ALA A 57 24.58 -30.62 -5.45
N SER A 58 25.65 -29.84 -5.19
CA SER A 58 26.97 -29.99 -5.84
C SER A 58 28.03 -30.70 -5.00
N SER A 59 27.69 -31.16 -3.80
CA SER A 59 28.52 -32.04 -2.93
C SER A 59 27.94 -33.45 -2.88
#